data_AF-A0A5C5Z603-F1
#
_entry.id   AF-A0A5C5Z603-F1
#
_cell.length_a   1.000
_cell.length_b   1.000
_cell.length_c   1.000
_cell.angle_alpha   90.00
_cell.angle_beta   90.00
_cell.angle_gamma   90.00
#
_symmetry.space_group_name_H-M   'P 1'
#
loop_
_entity.id
_entity.type
_entity.pdbx_description
1 polymer ?
#
loop_
_entity_poly.entity_id
_entity_poly.type
_entity_poly.pdbx_seq_one_letter_code
_entity_poly.pdbx_strand_id
1 'polypeptide(L)'
;MTNATWSQRVTKYVDELEQVAETIEMILSQTRIVTTELDAPGVNHNQIELVTAVGQLESMVASRETLLAADDAPSKGTTLVEKLASSRSQADTVLMNRCQEVSAIVSTAHQHALSLFVCQYHLANFSGDIVRMLSGTDAPPTYRSSAAGNESRQHGGGRLFNDAA
;
A
#
# COMPACT_ATOMS: atom_id res chain seq x y z
N MET A 1 -5.59 41.84 -5.33
CA MET A 1 -5.23 40.44 -5.06
C MET A 1 -4.76 39.84 -6.37
N THR A 2 -3.47 39.62 -6.53
CA THR A 2 -2.90 38.99 -7.74
C THR A 2 -3.17 37.49 -7.67
N ASN A 3 -3.82 36.92 -8.69
CA ASN A 3 -4.00 35.47 -8.79
C ASN A 3 -2.63 34.78 -8.82
N ALA A 4 -2.49 33.67 -8.10
CA ALA A 4 -1.27 32.88 -8.11
C ALA A 4 -0.98 32.35 -9.51
N THR A 5 0.28 32.38 -9.93
CA THR A 5 0.69 31.88 -11.26
C THR A 5 0.56 30.36 -11.33
N TRP A 6 0.45 29.81 -12.54
CA TRP A 6 0.48 28.36 -12.75
C TRP A 6 1.68 27.69 -12.06
N SER A 7 2.91 28.20 -12.26
CA SER A 7 4.11 27.64 -11.62
C SER A 7 4.03 27.67 -10.10
N GLN A 8 3.46 28.71 -9.47
CA GLN A 8 3.27 28.76 -8.02
C GLN A 8 2.29 27.68 -7.52
N ARG A 9 1.24 27.42 -8.29
CA ARG A 9 0.30 26.34 -7.98
C ARG A 9 0.95 24.97 -8.14
N VAL A 10 1.81 24.79 -9.16
CA VAL A 10 2.60 23.56 -9.33
C VAL A 10 3.59 23.39 -8.18
N THR A 11 4.28 24.44 -7.73
CA THR A 11 5.15 24.38 -6.55
C THR A 11 4.39 23.86 -5.34
N LYS A 12 3.25 24.48 -5.02
CA LYS A 12 2.41 24.06 -3.89
C LYS A 12 1.98 22.60 -4.01
N TYR A 13 1.58 22.18 -5.21
CA TYR A 13 1.22 20.79 -5.47
C TYR A 13 2.37 19.81 -5.23
N VAL A 14 3.59 20.17 -5.66
CA VAL A 14 4.78 19.35 -5.43
C VAL A 14 5.14 19.29 -3.94
N ASP A 15 5.03 20.41 -3.21
CA ASP A 15 5.22 20.47 -1.75
C ASP A 15 4.25 19.52 -1.03
N GLU A 16 2.96 19.57 -1.39
CA GLU A 16 1.92 18.72 -0.79
C GLU A 16 2.14 17.23 -1.15
N LEU A 17 2.51 16.94 -2.39
CA LEU A 17 2.80 15.57 -2.85
C LEU A 17 4.01 14.98 -2.12
N GLU A 18 5.07 15.76 -1.93
CA GLU A 18 6.26 15.38 -1.18
C GLU A 18 5.90 14.99 0.26
N GLN A 19 5.14 15.86 0.94
CA GLN A 19 4.70 15.61 2.31
C GLN A 19 3.86 14.33 2.45
N VAL A 20 2.93 14.10 1.52
CA VAL A 20 2.12 12.87 1.50
C VAL A 20 3.00 11.65 1.25
N ALA A 21 3.94 11.71 0.31
CA ALA A 21 4.84 10.60 0.01
C ALA A 21 5.74 10.22 1.19
N GLU A 22 6.32 11.22 1.87
CA GLU A 22 7.11 11.02 3.08
C GLU A 22 6.29 10.44 4.23
N THR A 23 5.04 10.89 4.38
CA THR A 23 4.11 10.36 5.39
C THR A 23 3.83 8.88 5.12
N ILE A 24 3.59 8.49 3.87
CA ILE A 24 3.39 7.09 3.48
C ILE A 24 4.64 6.26 3.82
N GLU A 25 5.83 6.71 3.46
CA GLU A 25 7.10 6.01 3.78
C GLU A 25 7.29 5.81 5.28
N MET A 26 6.99 6.84 6.08
CA MET A 26 7.05 6.75 7.54
C MET A 26 6.09 5.69 8.07
N ILE A 27 4.82 5.70 7.63
CA ILE A 27 3.81 4.73 8.06
C ILE A 27 4.19 3.32 7.65
N LEU A 28 4.71 3.12 6.43
CA LEU A 28 5.18 1.81 5.95
C LEU A 28 6.34 1.29 6.80
N SER A 29 7.29 2.17 7.13
CA SER A 29 8.43 1.85 7.99
C SER A 29 7.98 1.46 9.41
N GLN A 30 7.05 2.21 9.99
CA GLN A 30 6.47 1.90 11.31
C GLN A 30 5.68 0.57 11.27
N THR A 31 4.88 0.36 10.24
CA THR A 31 4.11 -0.89 10.06
C THR A 31 5.02 -2.10 10.03
N ARG A 32 6.19 -2.01 9.37
CA ARG A 32 7.19 -3.07 9.37
C ARG A 32 7.73 -3.38 10.78
N ILE A 33 8.01 -2.35 11.58
CA ILE A 33 8.51 -2.50 12.96
C ILE A 33 7.44 -3.17 13.83
N VAL A 34 6.23 -2.62 13.86
CA VAL A 34 5.11 -3.11 14.69
C VAL A 34 4.68 -4.53 14.29
N THR A 35 4.73 -4.86 12.99
CA THR A 35 4.49 -6.24 12.52
C THR A 35 5.55 -7.22 13.05
N THR A 36 6.80 -6.77 13.21
CA THR A 36 7.88 -7.57 13.80
C THR A 36 7.67 -7.78 15.30
N GLU A 37 7.07 -6.81 15.98
CA GLU A 37 6.78 -6.83 17.42
C GLU A 37 5.47 -7.56 17.79
N LEU A 38 4.69 -8.02 16.79
CA LEU A 38 3.38 -8.67 16.95
C LEU A 38 2.34 -7.81 17.70
N ASP A 39 2.47 -6.48 17.64
CA ASP A 39 1.55 -5.55 18.28
C ASP A 39 0.30 -5.27 17.41
N ALA A 40 -0.72 -6.13 17.56
CA ALA A 40 -1.93 -6.07 16.74
C ALA A 40 -2.70 -4.72 16.80
N PRO A 41 -2.85 -4.05 17.96
CA PRO A 41 -3.41 -2.70 18.02
C PRO A 41 -2.64 -1.67 17.18
N GLY A 42 -1.31 -1.66 17.24
CA GLY A 42 -0.47 -0.75 16.46
C GLY A 42 -0.58 -1.01 14.95
N VAL A 43 -0.70 -2.27 14.53
CA VAL A 43 -0.90 -2.62 13.10
C VAL A 43 -2.20 -2.03 12.57
N ASN A 44 -3.30 -2.14 13.32
CA ASN A 44 -4.60 -1.64 12.88
C ASN A 44 -4.63 -0.10 12.80
N HIS A 45 -3.97 0.58 13.73
CA HIS A 45 -3.83 2.04 13.70
C HIS A 45 -3.06 2.50 12.45
N ASN A 46 -1.88 1.94 12.20
CA ASN A 46 -1.06 2.29 11.03
C ASN A 46 -1.76 1.98 9.71
N GLN A 47 -2.60 0.93 9.67
CA GLN A 47 -3.38 0.59 8.48
C GLN A 47 -4.45 1.67 8.17
N ILE A 48 -5.11 2.22 9.19
CA ILE A 48 -6.08 3.33 9.02
C ILE A 48 -5.37 4.59 8.52
N GLU A 49 -4.20 4.91 9.08
CA GLU A 49 -3.41 6.05 8.65
C GLU A 49 -2.92 5.88 7.21
N LEU A 50 -2.47 4.68 6.83
CA LEU A 50 -2.05 4.37 5.47
C LEU A 50 -3.19 4.56 4.46
N VAL A 51 -4.39 4.06 4.76
CA VAL A 51 -5.57 4.25 3.90
C VAL A 51 -5.88 5.73 3.71
N THR A 52 -5.76 6.52 4.79
CA THR A 52 -5.98 7.97 4.74
C THR A 52 -4.94 8.66 3.86
N ALA A 53 -3.66 8.35 4.03
CA ALA A 53 -2.56 8.93 3.25
C ALA A 53 -2.63 8.53 1.76
N VAL A 54 -3.02 7.28 1.47
CA VAL A 54 -3.25 6.83 0.08
C VAL A 54 -4.44 7.57 -0.55
N GLY A 55 -5.54 7.77 0.19
CA GLY A 55 -6.66 8.58 -0.28
C GLY A 55 -6.27 10.03 -0.59
N GLN A 56 -5.34 10.61 0.18
CA GLN A 56 -4.77 11.92 -0.13
C GLN A 56 -3.94 11.87 -1.42
N LEU A 57 -3.11 10.84 -1.62
CA LEU A 57 -2.34 10.67 -2.85
C LEU A 57 -3.25 10.53 -4.08
N GLU A 58 -4.37 9.82 -3.97
CA GLU A 58 -5.38 9.74 -5.05
C GLU A 58 -6.00 11.10 -5.35
N SER A 59 -6.33 11.89 -4.32
CA SER A 59 -6.82 13.27 -4.52
C SER A 59 -5.78 14.17 -5.23
N MET A 60 -4.49 13.90 -5.00
CA MET A 60 -3.40 14.60 -5.67
C MET A 60 -3.31 14.28 -7.16
N VAL A 61 -3.73 13.08 -7.59
CA VAL A 61 -3.85 12.78 -9.03
C VAL A 61 -4.91 13.68 -9.68
N ALA A 62 -6.07 13.87 -9.05
CA ALA A 62 -7.09 14.78 -9.57
C ALA A 62 -6.62 16.24 -9.61
N SER A 63 -5.86 16.67 -8.59
CA SER A 63 -5.24 18.00 -8.56
C SER A 63 -4.24 18.19 -9.71
N ARG A 64 -3.43 17.16 -10.01
CA ARG A 64 -2.51 17.16 -11.15
C ARG A 64 -3.23 17.41 -12.47
N GLU A 65 -4.33 16.69 -12.73
CA GLU A 65 -5.11 16.85 -13.96
C GLU A 65 -5.67 18.27 -14.08
N THR A 66 -6.10 18.86 -12.96
CA THR A 66 -6.55 20.25 -12.91
C THR A 66 -5.43 21.23 -13.27
N LEU A 67 -4.19 20.98 -12.82
CA LEU A 67 -3.03 21.80 -13.18
C LEU A 67 -2.63 21.62 -14.65
N LEU A 68 -2.74 20.41 -15.20
CA LEU A 68 -2.43 20.13 -16.60
C LEU A 68 -3.42 20.80 -17.57
N ALA A 69 -4.69 20.86 -17.18
CA ALA A 69 -5.80 21.43 -17.96
C ALA A 69 -6.01 22.94 -17.75
N ALA A 70 -5.24 23.59 -16.88
CA ALA A 70 -5.42 25.01 -16.59
C ALA A 70 -5.13 25.90 -17.82
N ASP A 71 -5.95 26.93 -18.04
CA ASP A 71 -5.86 27.82 -19.21
C ASP A 71 -4.54 28.60 -19.29
N ASP A 72 -3.91 28.85 -18.15
CA ASP A 72 -2.62 29.53 -18.00
C ASP A 72 -1.42 28.56 -18.00
N ALA A 73 -1.65 27.26 -18.18
CA ALA A 73 -0.59 26.27 -18.30
C ALA A 73 0.15 26.38 -19.64
N PRO A 74 1.46 26.06 -19.69
CA PRO A 74 2.19 25.98 -20.95
C PRO A 74 1.54 25.02 -21.95
N SER A 75 1.43 25.44 -23.21
CA SER A 75 0.76 24.69 -24.28
C SER A 75 1.56 23.51 -24.82
N LYS A 76 2.89 23.50 -24.60
CA LYS A 76 3.77 22.40 -24.99
C LYS A 76 3.93 21.42 -23.84
N GLY A 77 3.85 20.12 -24.14
CA GLY A 77 4.00 19.04 -23.16
C GLY A 77 2.67 18.50 -22.65
N THR A 78 2.69 17.23 -22.27
CA THR A 78 1.56 16.45 -21.75
C THR A 78 1.67 16.20 -20.25
N THR A 79 2.87 16.32 -19.68
CA THR A 79 3.13 16.17 -18.24
C THR A 79 3.54 17.50 -17.60
N LEU A 80 3.49 17.59 -16.26
CA LEU A 80 3.94 18.79 -15.54
C LEU A 80 5.43 19.06 -15.80
N VAL A 81 6.25 18.01 -15.83
CA VAL A 81 7.69 18.08 -16.14
C VAL A 81 7.91 18.62 -17.55
N GLU A 82 7.21 18.10 -18.55
CA GLU A 82 7.34 18.58 -19.94
C GLU A 82 6.87 20.03 -20.09
N LYS A 83 5.78 20.41 -19.43
CA LYS A 83 5.26 21.78 -19.44
C LYS A 83 6.25 22.75 -18.78
N LEU A 84 6.83 22.38 -17.64
CA LEU A 84 7.89 23.15 -16.98
C LEU A 84 9.14 23.26 -17.84
N ALA A 85 9.57 22.17 -18.47
CA ALA A 85 10.73 22.14 -19.39
C ALA A 85 10.54 23.04 -20.62
N SER A 86 9.28 23.26 -21.03
CA SER A 86 8.97 24.15 -22.15
C SER A 86 9.17 25.64 -21.80
N SER A 87 9.22 25.97 -20.51
CA SER A 87 9.57 27.30 -20.03
C SER A 87 11.08 27.52 -20.09
N ARG A 88 11.50 28.75 -20.42
CA ARG A 88 12.92 29.15 -20.41
C ARG A 88 13.35 29.73 -19.05
N SER A 89 12.50 29.64 -18.03
CA SER A 89 12.76 30.18 -16.70
C SER A 89 13.64 29.22 -15.88
N GLN A 90 14.69 29.76 -15.25
CA GLN A 90 15.52 28.98 -14.32
C GLN A 90 14.71 28.42 -13.14
N ALA A 91 13.71 29.15 -12.66
CA ALA A 91 12.85 28.70 -11.57
C ALA A 91 12.01 27.47 -11.97
N ASP A 92 11.53 27.43 -13.21
CA ASP A 92 10.75 26.29 -13.70
C ASP A 92 11.66 25.05 -13.91
N THR A 93 12.92 25.23 -14.28
CA THR A 93 13.92 24.14 -14.33
C THR A 93 14.17 23.53 -12.95
N VAL A 94 14.31 24.36 -11.91
CA VAL A 94 14.48 23.87 -10.53
C VAL A 94 13.23 23.10 -10.08
N LEU A 95 12.04 23.65 -10.35
CA LEU A 95 10.78 22.99 -10.04
C LEU A 95 10.61 21.67 -10.81
N MET A 96 11.05 21.62 -12.07
CA MET A 96 11.05 20.41 -12.88
C MET A 96 11.90 19.31 -12.26
N ASN A 97 13.12 19.63 -11.83
CA ASN A 97 14.00 18.65 -11.16
C ASN A 97 13.35 18.13 -9.88
N ARG A 98 12.73 19.04 -9.11
CA ARG A 98 12.03 18.67 -7.87
C ARG A 98 10.80 17.79 -8.13
N CYS A 99 10.03 18.03 -9.20
CA CYS A 99 8.97 17.12 -9.64
C CYS A 99 9.51 15.70 -9.92
N GLN A 100 10.69 15.59 -10.53
CA GLN A 100 11.32 14.29 -10.83
C GLN A 100 11.77 13.59 -9.54
N GLU A 101 12.37 14.33 -8.61
CA GLU A 101 12.79 13.81 -7.30
C GLU A 101 11.59 13.28 -6.51
N VAL A 102 10.53 14.08 -6.36
CA VAL A 102 9.31 13.66 -5.65
C VAL A 102 8.64 12.47 -6.35
N SER A 103 8.63 12.43 -7.68
CA SER A 103 8.13 11.26 -8.42
C SER A 103 8.92 9.99 -8.12
N ALA A 104 10.23 10.09 -7.89
CA ALA A 104 11.06 8.96 -7.50
C ALA A 104 10.76 8.49 -6.06
N ILE A 105 10.52 9.43 -5.14
CA ILE A 105 10.08 9.12 -3.76
C ILE A 105 8.75 8.35 -3.79
N VAL A 106 7.74 8.85 -4.51
CA VAL A 106 6.44 8.19 -4.66
C VAL A 106 6.59 6.78 -5.24
N SER A 107 7.45 6.61 -6.26
CA SER A 107 7.72 5.29 -6.83
C SER A 107 8.36 4.32 -5.83
N THR A 108 9.24 4.82 -4.97
CA THR A 108 9.90 4.02 -3.93
C THR A 108 8.91 3.60 -2.84
N ALA A 109 8.08 4.54 -2.38
CA ALA A 109 6.99 4.29 -1.44
C ALA A 109 6.02 3.22 -1.96
N HIS A 110 5.69 3.27 -3.25
CA HIS A 110 4.87 2.25 -3.89
C HIS A 110 5.53 0.86 -3.86
N GLN A 111 6.83 0.76 -4.17
CA GLN A 111 7.55 -0.52 -4.12
C GLN A 111 7.63 -1.08 -2.69
N HIS A 112 7.85 -0.21 -1.69
CA HIS A 112 7.84 -0.60 -0.28
C HIS A 112 6.47 -1.09 0.18
N ALA A 113 5.39 -0.38 -0.20
CA ALA A 113 4.02 -0.79 0.10
C ALA A 113 3.69 -2.16 -0.48
N LEU A 114 4.04 -2.41 -1.76
CA LEU A 114 3.83 -3.71 -2.40
C LEU A 114 4.61 -4.83 -1.70
N SER A 115 5.86 -4.56 -1.34
CA SER A 115 6.70 -5.55 -0.64
C SER A 115 6.10 -5.90 0.73
N LEU A 116 5.64 -4.89 1.48
CA LEU A 116 5.01 -5.09 2.78
C LEU A 116 3.69 -5.87 2.66
N PHE A 117 2.86 -5.55 1.66
CA PHE A 117 1.63 -6.28 1.37
C PHE A 117 1.91 -7.76 1.07
N VAL A 118 2.87 -8.06 0.21
CA VAL A 118 3.25 -9.45 -0.13
C VAL A 118 3.72 -10.20 1.12
N CYS A 119 4.59 -9.59 1.93
CA CYS A 119 5.04 -10.19 3.19
C CYS A 119 3.89 -10.47 4.16
N GLN A 120 2.98 -9.51 4.36
CA GLN A 120 1.83 -9.68 5.25
C GLN A 120 0.86 -10.76 4.74
N TYR A 121 0.63 -10.81 3.42
CA TYR A 121 -0.19 -11.85 2.80
C TYR A 121 0.37 -13.25 3.06
N HIS A 122 1.68 -13.44 2.86
CA HIS A 122 2.31 -14.74 3.13
C HIS A 122 2.31 -15.11 4.62
N LEU A 123 2.51 -14.15 5.52
CA LEU A 123 2.43 -14.38 6.98
C LEU A 123 1.03 -14.78 7.44
N ALA A 124 -0.01 -14.15 6.88
CA ALA A 124 -1.41 -14.48 7.18
C ALA A 124 -1.75 -15.91 6.71
N ASN A 125 -1.33 -16.28 5.50
CA ASN A 125 -1.52 -17.64 4.98
C ASN A 125 -0.79 -18.68 5.82
N PHE A 126 0.46 -18.44 6.19
CA PHE A 126 1.25 -19.34 7.03
C PHE A 126 0.62 -19.55 8.41
N SER A 127 0.12 -18.48 9.03
CA SER A 127 -0.63 -18.57 10.29
C SER A 127 -1.90 -19.41 10.14
N GLY A 128 -2.64 -19.23 9.04
CA GLY A 128 -3.82 -20.02 8.72
C GLY A 128 -3.51 -21.52 8.55
N ASP A 129 -2.42 -21.85 7.86
CA ASP A 129 -1.97 -23.23 7.66
C ASP A 129 -1.55 -23.89 8.97
N ILE A 130 -0.86 -23.17 9.87
CA ILE A 130 -0.55 -23.65 11.22
C ILE A 130 -1.82 -23.92 12.02
N VAL A 131 -2.79 -22.99 12.00
CA VAL A 131 -4.08 -23.19 12.69
C VAL A 131 -4.82 -24.40 12.11
N ARG A 132 -4.78 -24.61 10.79
CA ARG A 132 -5.39 -25.77 10.14
C ARG A 132 -4.72 -27.08 10.55
N MET A 133 -3.38 -27.07 10.63
CA MET A 133 -2.57 -28.19 11.09
C MET A 133 -2.83 -28.52 12.57
N LEU A 134 -2.88 -27.50 13.44
CA LEU A 134 -3.15 -27.65 14.87
C LEU A 134 -4.60 -28.05 15.17
N SER A 135 -5.55 -27.63 14.34
CA SER A 135 -6.97 -28.01 14.46
C SER A 135 -7.28 -29.39 13.87
N GLY A 136 -6.29 -30.07 13.28
CA GLY A 136 -6.44 -31.41 12.71
C GLY A 136 -7.39 -31.48 11.51
N THR A 137 -7.70 -30.36 10.87
CA THR A 137 -8.60 -30.28 9.71
C THR A 137 -7.83 -30.51 8.41
N ASP A 138 -7.21 -31.68 8.29
CA ASP A 138 -6.67 -32.14 7.01
C ASP A 138 -7.69 -33.07 6.32
N ALA A 139 -8.52 -32.50 5.44
CA ALA A 139 -8.85 -33.09 4.14
C ALA A 139 -9.94 -32.29 3.38
N PRO A 140 -9.74 -31.95 2.09
CA PRO A 140 -10.84 -31.76 1.16
C PRO A 140 -11.60 -33.10 0.97
N PRO A 141 -12.94 -33.10 0.80
CA PRO A 141 -13.72 -34.33 0.76
C PRO A 141 -13.48 -35.07 -0.56
N THR A 142 -12.51 -35.98 -0.58
CA THR A 142 -12.16 -36.77 -1.78
C THR A 142 -12.73 -38.19 -1.77
N TYR A 143 -13.68 -38.52 -0.90
CA TYR A 143 -14.52 -39.69 -1.08
C TYR A 143 -15.98 -39.39 -0.73
N ARG A 144 -16.82 -39.24 -1.77
CA ARG A 144 -18.24 -39.59 -1.64
C ARG A 144 -18.28 -41.09 -1.37
N SER A 145 -18.44 -41.47 -0.11
CA SER A 145 -18.81 -42.82 0.26
C SER A 145 -20.13 -43.17 -0.44
N SER A 146 -20.02 -44.00 -1.46
CA SER A 146 -21.12 -44.75 -2.03
C SER A 146 -21.05 -46.14 -1.41
N ALA A 147 -21.60 -46.29 -0.21
CA ALA A 147 -21.95 -47.60 0.32
C ALA A 147 -22.97 -47.47 1.45
N ALA A 148 -24.16 -47.98 1.17
CA ALA A 148 -25.13 -48.37 2.18
C ALA A 148 -24.50 -49.37 3.16
N GLY A 149 -24.83 -49.25 4.44
CA GLY A 149 -24.72 -50.36 5.39
C GLY A 149 -23.93 -50.08 6.67
N ASN A 150 -24.69 -50.07 7.76
CA ASN A 150 -24.32 -50.48 9.12
C ASN A 150 -23.49 -49.57 10.03
N GLU A 151 -24.21 -49.17 11.08
CA GLU A 151 -23.85 -48.79 12.44
C GLU A 151 -22.43 -49.05 12.98
N SER A 152 -22.06 -48.11 13.87
CA SER A 152 -21.24 -48.25 15.08
C SER A 152 -19.78 -47.75 15.03
N ARG A 153 -19.52 -46.85 15.99
CA ARG A 153 -18.22 -46.45 16.59
C ARG A 153 -17.48 -45.27 15.93
N GLN A 154 -17.94 -44.08 16.31
CA GLN A 154 -17.17 -43.10 17.08
C GLN A 154 -15.81 -43.64 17.57
N HIS A 155 -14.70 -43.21 16.95
CA HIS A 155 -13.37 -43.00 17.56
C HIS A 155 -12.39 -42.56 16.46
N GLY A 156 -12.05 -41.27 16.44
CA GLY A 156 -11.12 -40.73 15.46
C GLY A 156 -10.75 -39.29 15.75
N GLY A 157 -10.11 -39.03 16.88
CA GLY A 157 -9.59 -37.71 17.22
C GLY A 157 -9.00 -37.69 18.63
N GLY A 158 -7.68 -37.76 18.75
CA GLY A 158 -6.97 -37.61 20.03
C GLY A 158 -5.92 -38.68 20.29
N ARG A 159 -4.77 -38.62 19.60
CA ARG A 159 -3.60 -39.48 19.88
C ARG A 159 -2.25 -38.75 19.81
N LEU A 160 -2.21 -37.47 20.18
CA LEU A 160 -0.94 -36.72 20.27
C LEU A 160 -0.49 -36.40 21.71
N PHE A 161 -1.27 -36.74 22.74
CA PHE A 161 -0.96 -36.38 24.13
C PHE A 161 -0.80 -37.57 25.10
N ASN A 162 -0.74 -38.82 24.63
CA ASN A 162 -0.77 -39.98 25.53
C ASN A 162 0.52 -40.83 25.60
N ASP A 163 1.65 -40.32 25.10
CA ASP A 163 2.96 -41.01 25.16
C ASP A 163 3.96 -40.36 26.15
N ALA A 164 3.46 -39.59 27.12
CA ALA A 164 4.27 -39.07 28.21
C ALA A 164 3.68 -39.48 29.57
N ALA A 165 3.76 -40.77 29.89
CA ALA A 165 3.62 -41.31 31.24
C ALA A 165 4.41 -42.63 31.38
#